data_AF-A0A838LXB2-F1
#
_entry.id   AF-A0A838LXB2-F1
#
_cell.length_a   1.000
_cell.length_b   1.000
_cell.length_c   1.000
_cell.angle_alpha   90.00
_cell.angle_beta   90.00
_cell.angle_gamma   90.00
#
_symmetry.space_group_name_H-M   'P 1'
#
loop_
_entity.id
_entity.type
_entity.pdbx_description
1 polymer ?
#
loop_
_entity_poly.entity_id
_entity_poly.type
_entity_poly.pdbx_seq_one_letter_code
_entity_poly.pdbx_strand_id
1 'polypeptide(L)'
;MDSELKPHFPYPIFFDGSFVTDKELPDDTDVVLDLSNAPDDRKWQALIFMQTHQERIMQMYRVHFWINLPGNNDFAAFFQYVGVKTASAKGLDPQHLKGILKVA
;
A
#
# COMPACT_ATOMS: atom_id res chain seq x y z
N MET A 1 -3.46 30.36 -18.23
CA MET A 1 -4.08 30.07 -16.92
C MET A 1 -3.94 28.58 -16.76
N ASP A 2 -2.78 28.17 -16.25
CA ASP A 2 -2.35 26.77 -16.24
C ASP A 2 -3.19 26.01 -15.23
N SER A 3 -4.10 25.17 -15.72
CA SER A 3 -4.71 24.15 -14.89
C SER A 3 -3.61 23.16 -14.53
N GLU A 4 -3.14 23.18 -13.29
CA GLU A 4 -2.28 22.14 -12.74
C GLU A 4 -2.93 20.78 -13.03
N LEU A 5 -2.40 20.06 -14.02
CA LEU A 5 -2.74 18.67 -14.26
C LEU A 5 -2.18 17.89 -13.08
N LYS A 6 -2.93 17.83 -11.97
CA LYS A 6 -2.68 16.82 -10.96
C LYS A 6 -2.80 15.48 -11.69
N PRO A 7 -1.75 14.65 -11.73
CA PRO A 7 -1.86 13.32 -12.32
C PRO A 7 -2.94 12.58 -11.51
N HIS A 8 -4.15 12.51 -12.07
CA HIS A 8 -5.25 11.80 -11.46
C HIS A 8 -5.00 10.33 -11.75
N PHE A 9 -4.48 9.61 -10.77
CA PHE A 9 -4.42 8.17 -10.86
C PHE A 9 -5.86 7.64 -10.69
N PRO A 10 -6.43 6.92 -11.67
CA PRO A 10 -7.85 6.57 -11.67
C PRO A 10 -8.21 5.41 -10.74
N TYR A 11 -7.24 4.90 -9.99
CA TYR A 11 -7.37 3.72 -9.14
C TYR A 11 -6.96 4.06 -7.71
N PRO A 12 -7.63 3.49 -6.70
CA PRO A 12 -7.30 3.79 -5.32
C PRO A 12 -5.88 3.39 -4.94
N ILE A 13 -5.22 4.26 -4.18
CA ILE A 13 -3.90 3.98 -3.60
C ILE A 13 -3.99 4.13 -2.08
N PHE A 14 -3.53 3.11 -1.38
CA PHE A 14 -3.49 3.06 0.08
C PHE A 14 -2.05 3.01 0.56
N PHE A 15 -1.76 3.75 1.62
CA PHE A 15 -0.50 3.73 2.35
C PHE A 15 -0.72 3.18 3.75
N ASP A 16 0.17 2.28 4.15
CA ASP A 16 0.19 1.66 5.46
C ASP A 16 1.63 1.29 5.89
N GLY A 17 1.81 0.24 6.68
CA GLY A 17 3.04 -0.12 7.36
C GLY A 17 3.40 0.90 8.43
N SER A 18 4.71 1.12 8.60
CA SER A 18 5.30 2.10 9.51
C SER A 18 4.98 3.56 9.14
N PHE A 19 4.52 3.83 7.92
CA PHE A 19 4.19 5.19 7.45
C PHE A 19 3.05 5.85 8.24
N VAL A 20 2.05 5.07 8.65
CA VAL A 20 0.86 5.57 9.39
C VAL A 20 1.01 5.43 10.91
N THR A 21 2.24 5.22 11.38
CA THR A 21 2.55 5.04 12.80
C THR A 21 3.34 6.23 13.35
N ASP A 22 3.69 6.16 14.63
CA ASP A 22 4.53 7.13 15.34
C ASP A 22 6.05 6.86 15.17
N LYS A 23 6.44 5.96 14.26
CA LYS A 23 7.86 5.67 14.01
C LYS A 23 8.52 6.86 13.31
N GLU A 24 9.54 7.44 13.94
CA GLU A 24 10.27 8.62 13.43
C GLU A 24 10.86 8.41 12.03
N LEU A 25 11.33 7.20 11.75
CA LEU A 25 11.86 6.80 10.44
C LEU A 25 11.13 5.53 9.95
N PRO A 26 10.10 5.68 9.09
CA PRO A 26 9.46 4.55 8.43
C PRO A 26 10.46 3.77 7.56
N ASP A 27 10.48 2.45 7.71
CA ASP A 27 11.39 1.52 7.02
C ASP A 27 10.68 0.28 6.47
N ASP A 28 9.38 0.17 6.74
CA ASP A 28 8.49 -0.92 6.33
C ASP A 28 7.18 -0.27 5.91
N THR A 29 7.17 0.44 4.78
CA THR A 29 5.98 1.15 4.28
C THR A 29 5.29 0.28 3.25
N ASP A 30 3.99 0.06 3.44
CA ASP A 30 3.18 -0.69 2.48
C ASP A 30 2.40 0.26 1.59
N VAL A 31 2.45 0.04 0.29
CA VAL A 31 1.62 0.75 -0.69
C VAL A 31 0.79 -0.26 -1.45
N VAL A 32 -0.54 -0.12 -1.36
CA VAL A 32 -1.49 -0.97 -2.07
C VAL A 32 -2.10 -0.18 -3.22
N LEU A 33 -2.00 -0.72 -4.43
CA LEU A 33 -2.73 -0.24 -5.59
C LEU A 33 -3.95 -1.14 -5.84
N ASP A 34 -5.15 -0.55 -5.81
CA ASP A 34 -6.38 -1.31 -6.01
C ASP A 34 -6.84 -1.32 -7.47
N LEU A 35 -6.64 -2.46 -8.13
CA LEU A 35 -7.03 -2.69 -9.52
C LEU A 35 -8.25 -3.60 -9.66
N SER A 36 -9.05 -3.75 -8.60
CA SER A 36 -10.25 -4.59 -8.60
C SER A 36 -11.27 -4.17 -9.68
N ASN A 37 -11.28 -2.90 -10.07
CA ASN A 37 -12.14 -2.37 -11.12
C ASN A 37 -11.39 -1.95 -12.40
N ALA A 38 -10.10 -2.29 -12.50
CA ALA A 38 -9.31 -1.95 -13.68
C ALA A 38 -9.62 -2.91 -14.86
N PRO A 39 -9.40 -2.48 -16.11
CA PRO A 39 -9.39 -3.40 -17.25
C PRO A 39 -8.14 -4.30 -17.20
N ASP A 40 -8.21 -5.45 -17.88
CA ASP A 40 -7.22 -6.51 -17.74
C ASP A 40 -5.83 -6.12 -18.25
N ASP A 41 -5.74 -5.27 -19.27
CA ASP A 41 -4.47 -4.72 -19.76
C ASP A 41 -3.72 -3.94 -18.67
N ARG A 42 -4.45 -3.18 -17.83
CA ARG A 42 -3.88 -2.44 -16.70
C ARG A 42 -3.45 -3.36 -15.57
N LYS A 43 -4.22 -4.41 -15.28
CA LYS A 43 -3.84 -5.44 -14.30
C LYS A 43 -2.53 -6.13 -14.72
N TRP A 44 -2.44 -6.53 -15.99
CA TRP A 44 -1.23 -7.16 -16.53
C TRP A 44 -0.02 -6.22 -16.49
N GLN A 45 -0.17 -4.96 -16.89
CA GLN A 45 0.89 -3.97 -16.79
C GLN A 45 1.39 -3.79 -15.36
N ALA A 46 0.48 -3.70 -14.38
CA ALA A 46 0.85 -3.54 -12.98
C ALA A 46 1.56 -4.77 -12.41
N LEU A 47 1.10 -5.99 -12.75
CA LEU A 47 1.76 -7.24 -12.34
C LEU A 47 3.19 -7.32 -12.87
N ILE A 48 3.39 -7.05 -14.17
CA ILE A 48 4.73 -7.03 -14.79
C ILE A 48 5.59 -5.95 -14.13
N PHE A 49 5.04 -4.76 -13.91
CA PHE A 49 5.75 -3.67 -13.25
C PHE A 49 6.22 -4.05 -11.86
N MET A 50 5.33 -4.60 -11.02
CA MET A 50 5.64 -5.05 -9.66
C MET A 50 6.74 -6.10 -9.70
N GLN A 51 6.58 -7.17 -10.48
CA GLN A 51 7.56 -8.25 -10.56
C GLN A 51 8.95 -7.77 -11.02
N THR A 52 8.99 -6.77 -11.91
CA THR A 52 10.25 -6.28 -12.49
C THR A 52 10.94 -5.22 -11.63
N HIS A 53 10.19 -4.44 -10.83
CA HIS A 53 10.73 -3.24 -10.18
C HIS A 53 10.63 -3.25 -8.65
N GLN A 54 9.98 -4.24 -8.04
CA GLN A 54 9.72 -4.26 -6.59
C GLN A 54 11.01 -4.12 -5.76
N GLU A 55 12.07 -4.84 -6.10
CA GLU A 55 13.35 -4.75 -5.37
C GLU A 55 13.95 -3.34 -5.47
N ARG A 56 13.99 -2.77 -6.67
CA ARG A 56 14.49 -1.40 -6.90
C ARG A 56 13.67 -0.36 -6.15
N ILE A 57 12.34 -0.50 -6.13
CA ILE A 57 11.43 0.39 -5.41
C ILE A 57 11.69 0.31 -3.91
N MET A 58 11.85 -0.91 -3.36
CA MET A 58 12.17 -1.10 -1.95
C MET A 58 13.52 -0.45 -1.59
N GLN A 59 14.55 -0.65 -2.41
CA GLN A 59 15.88 -0.07 -2.13
C GLN A 59 15.88 1.47 -2.20
N MET A 60 15.17 2.06 -3.16
CA MET A 60 15.14 3.51 -3.36
C MET A 60 14.19 4.24 -2.41
N TYR A 61 13.03 3.64 -2.13
CA TYR A 61 11.93 4.32 -1.44
C TYR A 61 11.50 3.67 -0.13
N ARG A 62 12.04 2.49 0.22
CA ARG A 62 11.65 1.70 1.42
C ARG A 62 10.16 1.35 1.45
N VAL A 63 9.64 1.02 0.27
CA VAL A 63 8.23 0.70 0.05
C VAL A 63 8.07 -0.73 -0.46
N HIS A 64 7.19 -1.48 0.18
CA HIS A 64 6.60 -2.71 -0.35
C HIS A 64 5.37 -2.37 -1.18
N PHE A 65 5.37 -2.80 -2.44
CA PHE A 65 4.28 -2.54 -3.37
C PHE A 65 3.38 -3.77 -3.51
N TRP A 66 2.08 -3.58 -3.31
CA TRP A 66 1.05 -4.61 -3.34
C TRP A 66 -0.05 -4.23 -4.31
N ILE A 67 -0.72 -5.23 -4.88
CA ILE A 67 -1.80 -5.01 -5.85
C ILE A 67 -3.02 -5.82 -5.40
N ASN A 68 -4.17 -5.15 -5.25
CA ASN A 68 -5.46 -5.84 -5.15
C ASN A 68 -5.97 -6.16 -6.57
N LEU A 69 -6.37 -7.41 -6.78
CA LEU A 69 -7.00 -7.90 -8.01
C LEU A 69 -8.40 -8.43 -7.69
N PRO A 70 -9.32 -8.44 -8.67
CA PRO A 70 -10.68 -8.95 -8.46
C PRO A 70 -10.64 -10.41 -7.96
N GLY A 71 -11.39 -10.69 -6.88
CA GLY A 71 -11.54 -12.04 -6.33
C GLY A 71 -10.31 -12.59 -5.58
N ASN A 72 -9.30 -11.76 -5.33
CA ASN A 72 -8.11 -12.13 -4.55
C ASN A 72 -8.16 -11.48 -3.15
N ASN A 73 -7.05 -11.54 -2.40
CA ASN A 73 -6.91 -10.89 -1.10
C ASN A 73 -7.15 -9.38 -1.18
N ASP A 74 -7.75 -8.82 -0.12
CA ASP A 74 -7.79 -7.38 0.12
C ASP A 74 -6.62 -6.97 1.03
N PHE A 75 -5.53 -6.53 0.41
CA PHE A 75 -4.36 -6.06 1.13
C PHE A 75 -4.64 -4.78 1.93
N ALA A 76 -5.51 -3.89 1.44
CA ALA A 76 -5.86 -2.67 2.18
C ALA A 76 -6.55 -3.02 3.50
N ALA A 77 -7.46 -4.00 3.51
CA ALA A 77 -8.08 -4.51 4.73
C ALA A 77 -7.08 -5.27 5.62
N PHE A 78 -6.22 -6.11 5.03
CA PHE A 78 -5.20 -6.88 5.77
C PHE A 78 -4.23 -5.98 6.53
N PHE A 79 -3.78 -4.89 5.91
CA PHE A 79 -2.80 -3.98 6.51
C PHE A 79 -3.37 -3.12 7.65
N GLN A 80 -4.69 -3.12 7.86
CA GLN A 80 -5.30 -2.41 9.00
C GLN A 80 -5.00 -3.05 10.35
N TYR A 81 -4.43 -4.26 10.43
CA TYR A 81 -4.11 -4.87 11.72
C TYR A 81 -2.80 -4.30 12.29
N VAL A 82 -2.76 -4.08 13.61
CA VAL A 82 -1.53 -3.64 14.32
C VAL A 82 -0.38 -4.64 14.11
N GLY A 83 -0.71 -5.93 14.02
CA GLY A 83 0.26 -7.00 13.80
C GLY A 83 1.10 -7.34 15.03
N VAL A 84 1.69 -8.54 15.04
CA VAL A 84 2.32 -9.13 16.24
C VAL A 84 3.47 -8.31 16.80
N LYS A 85 4.33 -7.74 15.93
CA LYS A 85 5.52 -7.00 16.37
C LYS A 85 5.14 -5.72 17.12
N THR A 86 4.31 -4.88 16.50
CA THR A 86 3.84 -3.63 17.10
C THR A 86 2.99 -3.89 18.33
N ALA A 87 2.12 -4.90 18.28
CA ALA A 87 1.29 -5.32 19.40
C ALA A 87 2.12 -5.70 20.62
N SER A 88 3.16 -6.51 20.42
CA SER A 88 4.08 -6.90 21.49
C SER A 88 4.83 -5.70 22.08
N ALA A 89 5.29 -4.75 21.25
CA ALA A 89 6.03 -3.58 21.72
C ALA A 89 5.15 -2.57 22.49
N LYS A 90 3.86 -2.50 22.18
CA LYS A 90 2.92 -1.50 22.73
C LYS A 90 1.89 -2.07 23.72
N GLY A 91 1.92 -3.37 23.99
CA GLY A 91 0.93 -4.02 24.86
C GLY A 91 -0.48 -4.01 24.29
N LEU A 92 -0.62 -4.15 22.96
CA LEU A 92 -1.91 -4.18 22.26
C LEU A 92 -2.26 -5.61 21.82
N ASP A 93 -3.51 -5.82 21.42
CA ASP A 93 -3.90 -7.04 20.69
C ASP A 93 -3.45 -6.90 19.21
N PRO A 94 -2.81 -7.92 18.61
CA PRO A 94 -2.40 -7.87 17.20
C PRO A 94 -3.56 -7.74 16.20
N GLN A 95 -4.79 -8.08 16.59
CA GLN A 95 -6.00 -7.93 15.78
C GLN A 95 -6.67 -6.57 15.95
N HIS A 96 -6.16 -5.70 16.83
CA HIS A 96 -6.64 -4.32 16.86
C HIS A 96 -6.40 -3.65 15.52
N LEU A 97 -7.36 -2.82 15.12
CA LEU A 97 -7.30 -2.06 13.89
C LEU A 97 -6.55 -0.75 14.11
N LYS A 98 -5.75 -0.38 13.12
CA LYS A 98 -5.17 0.94 12.90
C LYS A 98 -5.70 1.53 11.60
N GLY A 99 -5.63 2.85 11.49
CA GLY A 99 -6.02 3.54 10.26
C GLY A 99 -5.00 3.33 9.14
N ILE A 100 -5.48 3.43 7.90
CA ILE A 100 -4.67 3.46 6.68
C ILE A 100 -4.97 4.75 5.92
N LEU A 101 -4.03 5.24 5.11
CA LEU A 101 -4.22 6.46 4.35
C LEU A 101 -4.61 6.14 2.90
N LYS A 102 -5.77 6.64 2.45
CA LYS A 102 -6.17 6.62 1.04
C LYS A 102 -5.82 7.96 0.39
N VAL A 103 -5.05 7.94 -0.72
CA VAL A 103 -4.55 9.18 -1.37
C VAL A 103 -5.13 9.45 -2.77
N ALA A 104 -5.75 8.45 -3.39
CA ALA A 104 -6.43 8.54 -4.69
C ALA A 104 -7.68 7.65 -4.67
#